data_AF-A0A523SNP2-F1
#
_entry.id   AF-A0A523SNP2-F1
#
_cell.length_a   1.000
_cell.length_b   1.000
_cell.length_c   1.000
_cell.angle_alpha   90.00
_cell.angle_beta   90.00
_cell.angle_gamma   90.00
#
_symmetry.space_group_name_H-M   'P 1'
#
loop_
_entity.id
_entity.type
_entity.pdbx_description
1 polymer ?
#
loop_
_entity_poly.entity_id
_entity_poly.type
_entity_poly.pdbx_seq_one_letter_code
_entity_poly.pdbx_strand_id
1 'polypeptide(L)' 'MTKKGDHARCPQCGGTARVVWISQDEKTEAIKCTRYHSQLSPPPTKFSSRAQSKTKKGMVFLVEMDADAQTR' A
#
# COMPACT_ATOMS: atom_id res chain seq x y z
N MET A 1 0.44 17.50 8.18
CA MET A 1 -0.32 16.32 8.62
C MET A 1 -1.07 15.76 7.44
N THR A 2 -0.81 14.49 7.12
CA THR A 2 -1.59 13.73 6.14
C THR A 2 -2.98 13.45 6.71
N LYS A 3 -4.00 13.45 5.86
CA LYS A 3 -5.38 13.17 6.22
C LYS A 3 -5.94 12.03 5.38
N LYS A 4 -6.92 11.32 5.92
CA LYS A 4 -7.69 10.35 5.14
C LYS A 4 -8.32 11.06 3.93
N GLY A 5 -8.08 10.51 2.75
CA GLY A 5 -8.51 11.05 1.47
C GLY A 5 -7.40 11.74 0.67
N ASP A 6 -6.27 12.06 1.31
CA ASP A 6 -5.15 12.72 0.65
C ASP A 6 -4.55 11.87 -0.47
N HIS A 7 -3.97 12.56 -1.45
CA HIS A 7 -3.23 11.91 -2.52
C HIS A 7 -1.86 11.46 -2.01
N ALA A 8 -1.55 10.20 -2.26
CA ALA A 8 -0.26 9.60 -1.96
C ALA A 8 0.30 8.91 -3.22
N ARG A 9 1.55 8.50 -3.15
CA ARG A 9 2.17 7.64 -4.17
C ARG A 9 2.10 6.19 -3.72
N CYS A 10 1.75 5.30 -4.63
CA CYS A 10 1.80 3.86 -4.37
C CYS A 10 3.26 3.44 -4.14
N PRO A 11 3.59 2.81 -3.00
CA PRO A 11 4.96 2.40 -2.71
C PRO A 11 5.47 1.33 -3.69
N GLN A 12 4.58 0.55 -4.31
CA GLN A 12 4.98 -0.51 -5.24
C GLN A 12 5.25 0.00 -6.68
N CYS A 13 4.55 1.03 -7.16
CA CYS A 13 4.67 1.46 -8.57
C CYS A 13 4.77 2.97 -8.79
N GLY A 14 4.83 3.78 -7.72
CA GLY A 14 4.85 5.24 -7.79
C GLY A 14 3.57 5.90 -8.32
N GLY A 15 2.55 5.10 -8.66
CA GLY A 15 1.29 5.58 -9.24
C GLY A 15 0.39 6.28 -8.22
N THR A 16 -0.69 6.89 -8.72
CA THR A 16 -1.66 7.58 -7.86
C THR A 16 -2.28 6.63 -6.84
N ALA A 17 -2.28 7.05 -5.59
CA ALA A 17 -2.89 6.34 -4.48
C ALA A 17 -3.61 7.33 -3.56
N ARG A 18 -4.38 6.79 -2.60
CA ARG A 18 -5.07 7.60 -1.60
C ARG A 18 -4.90 7.03 -0.21
N VAL A 19 -4.75 7.89 0.78
CA VAL A 19 -4.76 7.50 2.18
C VAL A 19 -6.19 7.12 2.57
N VAL A 20 -6.39 5.88 3.01
CA VAL A 20 -7.71 5.34 3.37
C VAL A 20 -7.89 5.18 4.87
N TRP A 21 -6.80 5.19 5.63
CA TRP A 21 -6.78 5.09 7.08
C TRP A 21 -5.45 5.64 7.62
N ILE A 22 -5.49 6.15 8.85
CA ILE A 22 -4.32 6.61 9.61
C ILE A 22 -4.47 6.04 11.02
N SER A 23 -3.36 5.60 11.61
CA SER A 23 -3.32 5.08 12.97
C SER A 23 -3.56 6.19 13.99
N GLN A 24 -4.04 5.81 15.17
CA GLN A 24 -4.33 6.77 16.24
C GLN A 24 -3.07 7.46 16.77
N ASP A 25 -1.92 6.81 16.68
CA ASP A 25 -0.62 7.36 17.06
C ASP A 25 0.03 8.17 15.92
N GLU A 26 -0.65 8.31 14.77
CA GLU A 26 -0.19 9.05 13.59
C GLU A 26 1.16 8.59 13.02
N LYS A 27 1.60 7.36 13.34
CA LYS A 27 2.85 6.77 12.85
C LYS A 27 2.67 5.91 11.62
N THR A 28 1.45 5.51 11.30
CA THR A 28 1.19 4.57 10.21
C THR A 28 -0.03 5.00 9.42
N GLU A 29 0.09 4.96 8.10
CA GLU A 29 -1.04 5.18 7.21
C GLU A 29 -1.27 4.00 6.27
N ALA A 30 -2.53 3.78 5.92
CA ALA A 30 -2.90 2.81 4.91
C ALA A 30 -3.16 3.53 3.59
N ILE A 31 -2.41 3.17 2.55
CA ILE A 31 -2.45 3.77 1.23
C ILE A 31 -3.08 2.78 0.25
N LYS A 32 -4.19 3.16 -0.37
CA LYS A 32 -4.85 2.38 -1.43
C LYS A 32 -4.40 2.84 -2.81
N CYS A 33 -3.74 1.97 -3.57
CA CYS A 33 -3.42 2.26 -4.95
C CYS A 33 -4.64 2.10 -5.85
N THR A 34 -4.84 3.01 -6.80
CA THR A 34 -5.93 2.92 -7.79
C THR A 34 -5.60 2.03 -8.99
N ARG A 35 -4.32 1.67 -9.15
CA ARG A 35 -3.81 0.81 -10.23
C ARG A 35 -3.96 -0.68 -9.91
N TYR A 36 -3.75 -1.50 -10.94
CA TYR A 36 -3.70 -2.96 -10.83
C TYR A 36 -2.28 -3.39 -10.49
N HIS A 37 -2.17 -4.27 -9.50
CA HIS A 37 -0.91 -4.90 -9.12
C HIS A 37 -1.07 -6.42 -9.23
N SER A 38 -0.04 -7.11 -9.69
CA SER A 38 0.01 -8.56 -9.61
C SER A 38 0.18 -8.96 -8.15
N GLN A 39 -0.80 -9.66 -7.59
CA GLN A 39 -0.59 -10.40 -6.36
C GLN A 39 -0.19 -11.83 -6.74
N LEU A 40 0.94 -12.28 -6.20
CA LEU A 40 1.20 -13.72 -6.10
C LEU A 40 0.16 -14.24 -5.10
N SER A 41 -0.84 -14.97 -5.60
CA SER A 41 -1.81 -15.69 -4.79
C SER A 41 -1.69 -17.18 -5.08
N PRO A 42 -1.59 -18.05 -4.06
CA PRO A 42 -1.47 -17.79 -2.61
C PRO A 42 0.00 -17.49 -2.21
N PRO A 43 0.28 -17.12 -0.93
CA PRO A 43 1.63 -17.32 -0.38
C PRO A 43 2.06 -18.77 -0.67
N PRO A 44 3.35 -19.07 -0.88
CA PRO A 44 3.79 -20.40 -1.24
C PRO A 44 3.51 -21.39 -0.09
N THR A 45 2.27 -21.87 0.00
CA THR A 45 1.93 -23.10 0.69
C THR A 45 2.56 -24.18 -0.16
N LYS A 46 3.50 -24.90 0.47
CA LYS A 46 4.21 -26.04 -0.12
C LYS A 46 3.24 -26.83 -1.02
N PHE A 47 3.64 -27.08 -2.26
CA PHE A 47 2.92 -27.93 -3.23
C PHE A 47 1.78 -27.29 -4.07
N SER A 48 2.08 -26.27 -4.89
CA SER A 48 1.38 -26.16 -6.19
C SER A 48 2.26 -25.45 -7.23
N SER A 49 2.48 -26.09 -8.37
CA SER A 49 3.30 -25.60 -9.50
C SER A 49 2.57 -24.57 -10.39
N ARG A 50 1.44 -24.02 -9.95
CA ARG A 50 0.68 -22.99 -10.68
C ARG A 50 0.39 -21.79 -9.78
N ALA A 51 1.43 -21.04 -9.42
CA ALA A 51 1.25 -19.69 -8.89
C ALA A 51 0.71 -18.80 -10.02
N GLN A 52 -0.61 -18.69 -10.14
CA GLN A 52 -1.22 -17.77 -11.10
C GLN A 52 -1.13 -16.35 -10.54
N SER A 53 -0.35 -15.49 -11.20
CA SER A 53 -0.35 -14.06 -10.92
C SER A 53 -1.73 -13.49 -11.26
N LYS A 54 -2.51 -13.15 -10.24
CA LYS A 54 -3.80 -12.47 -10.43
C LYS A 54 -3.58 -10.99 -10.22
N THR A 55 -3.97 -10.18 -11.20
CA THR A 55 -3.97 -8.73 -11.05
C THR A 55 -5.13 -8.30 -10.15
N LYS A 56 -4.82 -7.64 -9.04
CA LYS A 56 -5.81 -7.06 -8.12
C LYS A 56 -5.71 -5.54 -8.19
N LYS A 57 -6.86 -4.89 -8.37
CA LYS A 57 -7.01 -3.45 -8.24
C LYS A 57 -7.23 -3.09 -6.78
N GLY A 58 -6.76 -1.92 -6.36
CA GLY A 58 -7.13 -1.42 -5.03
C GLY A 58 -6.34 -2.05 -3.90
N MET A 59 -5.12 -2.55 -4.17
CA MET A 59 -4.23 -2.99 -3.10
C MET A 59 -4.00 -1.88 -2.09
N VAL A 60 -3.95 -2.27 -0.82
CA VAL A 60 -3.70 -1.39 0.31
C VAL A 60 -2.34 -1.74 0.90
N PHE A 61 -1.52 -0.73 1.14
CA PHE A 61 -0.20 -0.83 1.74
C PHE A 61 -0.22 -0.10 3.08
N LEU A 62 0.35 -0.70 4.11
CA LEU A 62 0.64 -0.03 5.37
C LEU A 62 2.04 0.57 5.26
N VAL A 63 2.16 1.87 5.50
CA VAL A 63 3.42 2.61 5.38
C VAL A 63 3.63 3.40 6.68
N GLU A 64 4.86 3.38 7.18
CA GLU A 64 5.25 4.21 8.31
C GLU A 64 5.36 5.67 7.86
N MET A 65 4.76 6.56 8.64
CA MET A 65 4.87 7.99 8.44
C MET A 65 6.17 8.43 9.08
N ASP A 66 7.19 8.77 8.27
CA ASP A 66 8.46 9.28 8.79
C ASP A 66 8.20 10.54 9.63
N ALA A 67 8.52 10.46 10.92
CA ALA A 67 8.44 11.60 11.83
C ALA A 67 9.49 12.69 11.53
N ASP A 68 10.43 12.46 10.60
CA ASP A 68 11.63 13.29 10.42
C ASP A 68 11.76 13.99 9.03
N ALA A 69 10.71 14.04 8.22
CA ALA A 69 10.72 14.88 7.01
C ALA A 69 10.35 16.35 7.27
N GLN A 70 10.65 16.86 8.47
CA GLN A 70 10.35 18.23 8.89
C GLN A 70 11.37 18.79 9.90
N THR A 71 12.66 18.48 9.74
CA THR A 71 13.72 19.25 10.41
C THR A 71 14.70 19.72 9.35
N ARG A 72 14.55 20.99 8.97
CA ARG A 72 15.53 21.75 8.21
C ARG A 72 16.14 22.78 9.14
#